data_AF-A0A537HSF1-F1
#
_entry.id   AF-A0A537HSF1-F1
#
_cell.length_a   1.000
_cell.length_b   1.000
_cell.length_c   1.000
_cell.angle_alpha   90.00
_cell.angle_beta   90.00
_cell.angle_gamma   90.00
#
_symmetry.space_group_name_H-M   'P 1'
#
loop_
_entity.id
_entity.type
_entity.pdbx_description
1 polymer ?
#
loop_
_entity_poly.entity_id
_entity_poly.type
_entity_poly.pdbx_seq_one_letter_code
_entity_poly.pdbx_strand_id
1 'polypeptide(L)'
;MEDRAMKKSFLILVFILILATLYGQSYRGSYSASQYDLLNEKYCSGLFKSTEGNIIDVLNETSAATYMNVLDWLQGRVAGLQIYKSRTGVSIPYIRGSQARIFVDEMPMDPGFLTMLPAADIAMVKVIKAPFAGSFGNASAVAIYTIQPEEDEEH
;
A
#
# COMPACT_ATOMS: atom_id res chain seq x y z
N MET A 1 -19.60 62.56 21.33
CA MET A 1 -18.79 61.61 22.14
C MET A 1 -19.04 60.14 21.79
N GLU A 2 -19.92 59.82 20.82
CA GLU A 2 -20.33 58.43 20.49
C GLU A 2 -19.37 57.65 19.56
N ASP A 3 -18.63 58.34 18.67
CA ASP A 3 -17.82 57.68 17.62
C ASP A 3 -16.56 56.97 18.16
N ARG A 4 -15.98 57.46 19.26
CA ARG A 4 -14.84 56.79 19.93
C ARG A 4 -15.25 55.52 20.69
N ALA A 5 -16.51 55.42 21.13
CA ALA A 5 -17.00 54.26 21.84
C ALA A 5 -17.33 53.10 20.87
N MET A 6 -17.98 53.40 19.74
CA MET A 6 -18.30 52.38 18.73
C MET A 6 -17.06 51.76 18.08
N LYS A 7 -16.01 52.54 17.81
CA LYS A 7 -14.74 52.01 17.25
C LYS A 7 -14.02 51.08 18.23
N LYS A 8 -14.07 51.35 19.54
CA LYS A 8 -13.47 50.48 20.57
C LYS A 8 -14.25 49.17 20.72
N SER A 9 -15.59 49.24 20.73
CA SER A 9 -16.44 48.04 20.75
C SER A 9 -16.27 47.19 19.49
N PHE A 10 -16.13 47.82 18.32
CA PHE A 10 -15.83 47.13 17.06
C PHE A 10 -14.45 46.46 17.08
N LEU A 11 -13.43 47.12 17.62
CA LEU A 11 -12.07 46.59 17.71
C LEU A 11 -11.98 45.40 18.69
N ILE A 12 -12.75 45.43 19.78
CA ILE A 12 -12.87 44.29 20.71
C ILE A 12 -13.57 43.09 20.05
N LEU A 13 -14.62 43.32 19.26
CA LEU A 13 -15.35 42.25 18.56
C LEU A 13 -14.50 41.57 17.48
N VAL A 14 -13.72 42.35 16.73
CA VAL A 14 -12.76 41.81 15.73
C VAL A 14 -11.64 41.01 16.41
N PHE A 15 -11.18 41.44 17.59
CA PHE A 15 -10.14 40.74 18.34
C PHE A 15 -10.61 39.37 18.88
N ILE A 16 -11.88 39.25 19.28
CA ILE A 16 -12.47 37.98 19.74
C ILE A 16 -12.66 37.00 18.57
N LEU A 17 -12.98 37.49 17.37
CA LEU A 17 -13.11 36.65 16.17
C LEU A 17 -11.76 36.04 15.73
N ILE A 18 -10.65 36.74 15.98
CA ILE A 18 -9.29 36.27 15.65
C ILE A 18 -8.78 35.20 16.64
N LEU A 19 -9.25 35.19 17.88
CA LEU A 19 -8.88 34.17 18.87
C LEU A 19 -9.60 32.82 18.65
N ALA A 20 -10.79 32.82 18.04
CA ALA A 20 -11.54 31.59 17.78
C ALA A 20 -10.93 30.70 16.67
N THR A 21 -10.09 31.25 15.78
CA THR A 21 -9.43 30.48 14.71
C THR A 21 -8.17 29.74 15.18
N LEU A 22 -7.65 30.03 16.38
CA LEU A 22 -6.47 29.36 16.95
C LEU A 22 -6.78 28.07 17.73
N TYR A 23 -8.03 27.85 18.14
CA TYR A 23 -8.42 26.62 18.85
C TYR A 23 -8.83 25.47 17.93
N GLY A 24 -8.79 25.67 16.60
CA GLY A 24 -9.31 24.73 15.61
C GLY A 24 -8.27 23.94 14.81
N GLN A 25 -7.02 23.77 15.27
CA GLN A 25 -5.98 23.12 14.45
C GLN A 25 -5.13 22.04 15.13
N SER A 26 -5.61 21.42 16.20
CA SER A 26 -4.90 20.27 16.80
C SER A 26 -5.83 19.10 17.09
N TYR A 27 -6.45 18.59 16.03
CA TYR A 27 -6.82 17.17 15.93
C TYR A 27 -5.91 16.51 14.90
N ARG A 28 -4.65 16.26 15.28
CA ARG A 28 -3.89 15.17 14.68
C ARG A 28 -4.57 13.90 15.17
N GLY A 29 -5.56 13.41 14.42
CA GLY A 29 -6.24 12.16 14.74
C GLY A 29 -5.18 11.06 14.89
N SER A 30 -5.13 10.45 16.07
CA SER A 30 -4.43 9.18 16.27
C SER A 30 -5.19 8.15 15.41
N TYR A 31 -4.76 7.99 14.16
CA TYR A 31 -5.28 6.98 13.27
C TYR A 31 -4.91 5.62 13.89
N SER A 32 -5.90 4.82 14.29
CA SER A 32 -5.65 3.39 14.42
C SER A 32 -5.28 2.92 13.02
N ALA A 33 -3.98 2.71 12.77
CA ALA A 33 -3.49 2.24 11.48
C ALA A 33 -4.36 1.06 11.02
N SER A 34 -4.90 1.14 9.81
CA SER A 34 -5.66 0.01 9.27
C SER A 34 -4.72 -1.20 9.15
N GLN A 35 -5.25 -2.42 9.12
CA GLN A 35 -4.42 -3.62 8.93
C GLN A 35 -3.53 -3.49 7.67
N TYR A 36 -4.05 -2.83 6.62
CA TYR A 36 -3.29 -2.51 5.42
C TYR A 36 -2.14 -1.54 5.68
N ASP A 37 -2.34 -0.51 6.51
CA ASP A 37 -1.30 0.45 6.86
C ASP A 37 -0.18 -0.23 7.67
N LEU A 38 -0.54 -1.11 8.61
CA LEU A 38 0.43 -1.88 9.40
C LEU A 38 1.27 -2.83 8.52
N LEU A 39 0.64 -3.51 7.56
CA LEU A 39 1.33 -4.35 6.59
C LEU A 39 2.25 -3.53 5.68
N ASN A 40 1.78 -2.37 5.21
CA ASN A 40 2.58 -1.45 4.41
C ASN A 40 3.79 -0.92 5.21
N GLU A 41 3.59 -0.61 6.50
CA GLU A 41 4.62 -0.16 7.42
C GLU A 41 5.69 -1.25 7.65
N LYS A 42 5.25 -2.50 7.81
CA LYS A 42 6.11 -3.65 8.15
C LYS A 42 7.01 -4.11 7.00
N TYR A 43 6.45 -4.22 5.79
CA TYR A 43 7.18 -4.87 4.68
C TYR A 43 7.59 -3.92 3.55
N CYS A 44 6.88 -2.82 3.34
CA CYS A 44 7.18 -1.91 2.24
C CYS A 44 8.16 -0.82 2.68
N SER A 45 9.01 -0.40 1.76
CA SER A 45 10.04 0.63 1.91
C SER A 45 10.01 1.62 0.74
N GLY A 46 10.62 2.79 0.95
CA GLY A 46 10.82 3.81 -0.09
C GLY A 46 9.58 4.09 -0.96
N LEU A 47 9.76 3.90 -2.28
CA LEU A 47 8.70 4.12 -3.27
C LEU A 47 7.54 3.14 -3.15
N PHE A 48 7.80 1.89 -2.74
CA PHE A 48 6.75 0.89 -2.57
C PHE A 48 5.85 1.26 -1.40
N LYS A 49 6.40 1.78 -0.30
CA LYS A 49 5.62 2.26 0.86
C LYS A 49 4.74 3.46 0.51
N SER A 50 5.29 4.43 -0.21
CA SER A 50 4.57 5.67 -0.56
C SER A 50 3.54 5.51 -1.68
N THR A 51 3.64 4.43 -2.47
CA THR A 51 2.74 4.22 -3.60
C THR A 51 1.48 3.49 -3.17
N GLU A 52 0.33 4.02 -3.57
CA GLU A 52 -0.96 3.38 -3.33
C GLU A 52 -1.08 2.05 -4.06
N GLY A 53 -1.65 1.05 -3.39
CA GLY A 53 -1.83 -0.29 -3.93
C GLY A 53 -2.82 -1.09 -3.12
N ASN A 54 -3.39 -2.13 -3.74
CA ASN A 54 -4.23 -3.08 -3.01
C ASN A 54 -3.31 -4.08 -2.29
N ILE A 55 -3.32 -4.02 -0.96
CA ILE A 55 -2.52 -4.89 -0.10
C ILE A 55 -3.39 -6.08 0.30
N ILE A 56 -2.82 -7.28 0.25
CA ILE A 56 -3.45 -8.52 0.70
C ILE A 56 -2.50 -9.18 1.68
N ASP A 57 -3.03 -9.47 2.87
CA ASP A 57 -2.38 -10.28 3.90
C ASP A 57 -2.46 -11.76 3.49
N VAL A 58 -1.34 -12.36 3.09
CA VAL A 58 -1.33 -13.75 2.64
C VAL A 58 -1.24 -14.71 3.82
N LEU A 59 -0.63 -14.29 4.94
CA LEU A 59 -0.48 -15.12 6.14
C LEU A 59 -1.82 -15.48 6.75
N ASN A 60 -2.77 -14.54 6.74
CA ASN A 60 -4.11 -14.76 7.27
C ASN A 60 -5.02 -15.56 6.33
N GLU A 61 -4.52 -16.03 5.19
CA GLU A 61 -5.30 -16.70 4.16
C GLU A 61 -4.90 -18.18 4.03
N THR A 62 -5.60 -19.06 4.76
CA THR A 62 -5.33 -20.52 4.73
C THR A 62 -5.40 -21.12 3.32
N SER A 63 -6.19 -20.51 2.43
CA SER A 63 -6.30 -20.95 1.04
C SER A 63 -5.00 -20.79 0.24
N ALA A 64 -4.16 -19.79 0.59
CA ALA A 64 -2.92 -19.50 -0.12
C ALA A 64 -1.92 -20.65 -0.06
N ALA A 65 -1.81 -21.30 1.10
CA ALA A 65 -0.84 -22.37 1.35
C ALA A 65 -1.00 -23.60 0.43
N THR A 66 -2.16 -23.76 -0.23
CA THR A 66 -2.40 -24.87 -1.16
C THR A 66 -1.92 -24.61 -2.59
N TYR A 67 -1.49 -23.38 -2.90
CA TYR A 67 -1.06 -22.98 -4.23
C TYR A 67 0.46 -23.05 -4.36
N MET A 68 0.92 -23.65 -5.45
CA MET A 68 2.34 -23.75 -5.78
C MET A 68 2.98 -22.40 -6.12
N ASN A 69 2.18 -21.41 -6.51
CA ASN A 69 2.65 -20.05 -6.75
C ASN A 69 1.59 -19.05 -6.31
N VAL A 70 2.04 -17.88 -5.84
CA VAL A 70 1.13 -16.85 -5.31
C VAL A 70 0.30 -16.18 -6.40
N LEU A 71 0.79 -16.11 -7.65
CA LEU A 71 0.06 -15.46 -8.74
C LEU A 71 -1.24 -16.20 -9.07
N ASP A 72 -1.22 -17.52 -9.13
CA ASP A 72 -2.40 -18.35 -9.36
C ASP A 72 -3.41 -18.17 -8.22
N TRP A 73 -2.94 -18.00 -6.99
CA TRP A 73 -3.80 -17.71 -5.86
C TRP A 73 -4.44 -16.31 -5.97
N LEU A 74 -3.73 -15.30 -6.48
CA LEU A 74 -4.28 -13.94 -6.67
C LEU A 74 -5.39 -13.85 -7.72
N GLN A 75 -5.57 -14.89 -8.55
CA GLN A 75 -6.59 -14.89 -9.59
C GLN A 75 -7.98 -14.67 -8.98
N GLY A 76 -8.66 -13.61 -9.45
CA GLY A 76 -10.00 -13.23 -8.99
C GLY A 76 -10.05 -12.48 -7.65
N ARG A 77 -8.92 -12.25 -6.97
CA ARG A 77 -8.88 -11.54 -5.68
C ARG A 77 -8.71 -10.03 -5.82
N VAL A 78 -8.07 -9.59 -6.90
CA VAL A 78 -7.86 -8.15 -7.17
C VAL A 78 -8.61 -7.74 -8.43
N ALA A 79 -9.51 -6.77 -8.29
CA ALA A 79 -10.26 -6.24 -9.43
C ALA A 79 -9.33 -5.68 -10.51
N GLY A 80 -9.46 -6.19 -11.73
CA GLY A 80 -8.67 -5.79 -12.90
C GLY A 80 -7.29 -6.45 -13.00
N LEU A 81 -6.94 -7.37 -12.08
CA LEU A 81 -5.79 -8.25 -12.20
C LEU A 81 -6.23 -9.56 -12.90
N GLN A 82 -5.48 -9.94 -13.93
CA GLN A 82 -5.64 -11.19 -14.65
C GLN A 82 -4.30 -11.92 -14.65
N ILE A 83 -4.34 -13.24 -14.55
CA ILE A 83 -3.15 -14.09 -14.54
C ILE A 83 -3.23 -14.97 -15.79
N TYR A 84 -2.28 -14.82 -16.69
CA TYR A 84 -2.17 -15.62 -17.89
C TYR A 84 -1.08 -16.68 -17.71
N LYS A 85 -1.31 -17.89 -18.20
CA LYS A 85 -0.29 -18.94 -18.22
C LYS A 85 0.39 -18.99 -19.58
N SER A 86 1.71 -18.94 -19.59
CA SER A 86 2.49 -19.18 -20.80
C SER A 86 2.38 -20.65 -21.24
N ARG A 87 2.89 -20.96 -22.44
CA ARG A 87 2.97 -22.36 -22.93
C ARG A 87 3.83 -23.26 -22.04
N THR A 88 4.76 -22.68 -21.26
CA THR A 88 5.62 -23.39 -20.32
C THR A 88 5.04 -23.48 -18.91
N GLY A 89 3.82 -22.98 -18.71
CA GLY A 89 3.13 -23.03 -17.41
C GLY A 89 3.46 -21.88 -16.46
N VAL A 90 4.25 -20.89 -16.91
CA VAL A 90 4.62 -19.73 -16.09
C VAL A 90 3.46 -18.75 -16.01
N SER A 91 3.10 -18.33 -14.79
CA SER A 91 2.02 -17.37 -14.53
C SER A 91 2.52 -15.94 -14.68
N ILE A 92 1.82 -15.15 -15.50
CA ILE A 92 2.20 -13.78 -15.86
C ILE A 92 1.05 -12.83 -15.50
N PRO A 93 1.27 -11.81 -14.64
CA PRO A 93 0.23 -10.90 -14.22
C PRO A 93 0.00 -9.79 -15.25
N TYR A 94 -1.27 -9.49 -15.52
CA TYR A 94 -1.73 -8.38 -16.33
C TYR A 94 -2.73 -7.55 -15.53
N ILE A 95 -2.52 -6.23 -15.52
CA ILE A 95 -3.42 -5.28 -14.87
C ILE A 95 -4.02 -4.40 -15.95
N ARG A 96 -5.35 -4.41 -16.06
CA ARG A 96 -6.11 -3.59 -17.04
C ARG A 96 -5.58 -3.76 -18.48
N GLY A 97 -5.25 -4.99 -18.87
CA GLY A 97 -4.76 -5.34 -20.20
C GLY A 97 -3.28 -5.10 -20.47
N SER A 98 -2.53 -4.51 -19.52
CA SER A 98 -1.08 -4.32 -19.63
C SER A 98 -0.33 -5.29 -18.72
N GLN A 99 0.81 -5.82 -19.16
CA GLN A 99 1.63 -6.71 -18.35
C GLN A 99 2.18 -5.95 -17.13
N ALA A 100 1.95 -6.50 -15.94
CA ALA A 100 2.49 -5.95 -14.71
C ALA A 100 3.90 -6.51 -14.44
N ARG A 101 4.76 -5.69 -13.84
CA ARG A 101 6.10 -6.10 -13.41
C ARG A 101 6.04 -6.74 -12.03
N ILE A 102 6.86 -7.76 -11.83
CA ILE A 102 6.93 -8.49 -10.58
C ILE A 102 8.13 -7.97 -9.79
N PHE A 103 7.90 -7.76 -8.51
CA PHE A 103 8.96 -7.49 -7.54
C PHE A 103 8.83 -8.49 -6.40
N VAL A 104 9.93 -9.09 -5.98
CA VAL A 104 10.01 -9.90 -4.77
C VAL A 104 10.91 -9.16 -3.80
N ASP A 105 10.37 -8.81 -2.64
CA ASP A 105 11.08 -8.00 -1.63
C ASP A 105 11.72 -6.75 -2.26
N GLU A 106 10.93 -6.02 -3.06
CA GLU A 106 11.30 -4.79 -3.78
C GLU A 106 12.33 -4.96 -4.89
N MET A 107 12.82 -6.18 -5.13
CA MET A 107 13.75 -6.50 -6.20
C MET A 107 13.00 -6.96 -7.45
N PRO A 108 13.30 -6.42 -8.65
CA PRO A 108 12.61 -6.82 -9.87
C PRO A 108 12.96 -8.26 -10.24
N MET A 109 11.94 -9.10 -10.41
CA MET A 109 12.10 -10.52 -10.75
C MET A 109 11.37 -10.88 -12.05
N ASP A 110 11.83 -11.95 -12.69
CA ASP A 110 11.13 -12.56 -13.83
C ASP A 110 9.98 -13.46 -13.34
N PRO A 111 8.84 -13.55 -14.07
CA PRO A 111 7.74 -14.44 -13.70
C PRO A 111 8.14 -15.90 -13.47
N GLY A 112 9.16 -16.40 -14.17
CA GLY A 112 9.65 -17.77 -13.98
C GLY A 112 10.14 -18.05 -12.56
N PHE A 113 10.72 -17.06 -11.88
CA PHE A 113 11.24 -17.19 -10.52
C PHE A 113 10.14 -17.56 -9.51
N LEU A 114 8.93 -17.03 -9.67
CA LEU A 114 7.81 -17.31 -8.76
C LEU A 114 7.34 -18.77 -8.82
N THR A 115 7.79 -19.55 -9.79
CA THR A 115 7.55 -21.01 -9.83
C THR A 115 8.33 -21.74 -8.75
N MET A 116 9.44 -21.16 -8.27
CA MET A 116 10.28 -21.70 -7.21
C MET A 116 9.89 -21.18 -5.82
N LEU A 117 8.94 -20.24 -5.75
CA LEU A 117 8.52 -19.58 -4.52
C LEU A 117 7.06 -19.96 -4.20
N PRO A 118 6.83 -20.92 -3.30
CA PRO A 118 5.47 -21.36 -2.97
C PRO A 118 4.70 -20.24 -2.27
N ALA A 119 3.38 -20.24 -2.43
CA ALA A 119 2.53 -19.21 -1.82
C ALA A 119 2.53 -19.26 -0.27
N ALA A 120 2.90 -20.40 0.31
CA ALA A 120 3.04 -20.57 1.75
C ALA A 120 4.18 -19.73 2.36
N ASP A 121 5.20 -19.38 1.57
CA ASP A 121 6.35 -18.58 2.03
C ASP A 121 6.14 -17.07 1.81
N ILE A 122 4.93 -16.67 1.43
CA ILE A 122 4.57 -15.28 1.15
C ILE A 122 3.84 -14.69 2.33
N ALA A 123 4.31 -13.55 2.80
CA ALA A 123 3.66 -12.80 3.86
C ALA A 123 2.56 -11.88 3.33
N MET A 124 2.86 -11.16 2.25
CA MET A 124 2.00 -10.09 1.75
C MET A 124 2.17 -9.89 0.25
N VAL A 125 1.09 -9.48 -0.42
CA VAL A 125 1.14 -9.00 -1.79
C VAL A 125 0.59 -7.59 -1.87
N LYS A 126 1.27 -6.71 -2.60
CA LYS A 126 0.81 -5.36 -2.94
C LYS A 126 0.67 -5.20 -4.45
N VAL A 127 -0.56 -4.96 -4.90
CA VAL A 127 -0.88 -4.74 -6.32
C VAL A 127 -1.01 -3.24 -6.61
N ILE A 128 -0.03 -2.71 -7.32
CA ILE A 128 0.06 -1.31 -7.72
C ILE A 128 -0.50 -1.17 -9.14
N LYS A 129 -1.73 -0.65 -9.24
CA LYS A 129 -2.44 -0.53 -10.52
C LYS A 129 -2.05 0.71 -11.32
N ALA A 130 -1.63 1.76 -10.63
CA ALA A 130 -1.18 3.01 -11.26
C ALA A 130 0.19 2.82 -11.93
N PRO A 131 0.58 3.73 -12.84
CA PRO A 131 1.94 3.78 -13.33
C PRO A 131 2.93 3.91 -12.17
N PHE A 132 3.88 2.98 -12.05
CA PHE A 132 4.79 2.91 -10.93
C PHE A 132 6.20 3.34 -11.33
N ALA A 133 6.74 4.36 -10.68
CA ALA A 133 8.07 4.91 -11.00
C ALA A 133 9.22 3.90 -10.78
N GLY A 134 9.06 2.94 -9.87
CA GLY A 134 10.02 1.84 -9.68
C GLY A 134 9.96 0.78 -10.78
N SER A 135 9.02 0.88 -11.72
CA SER A 135 8.81 -0.05 -12.82
C SER A 135 9.36 0.52 -14.13
N PHE A 136 10.04 -0.31 -14.91
CA PHE A 136 10.49 0.08 -16.24
C PHE A 136 9.30 0.45 -17.13
N GLY A 137 9.38 1.63 -17.77
CA GLY A 137 8.31 2.17 -18.61
C GLY A 137 7.07 2.61 -17.83
N ASN A 138 7.18 2.82 -16.51
CA ASN A 138 6.06 3.12 -15.61
C ASN A 138 4.93 2.09 -15.67
N ALA A 139 5.25 0.81 -15.92
CA ALA A 139 4.25 -0.24 -15.92
C ALA A 139 3.67 -0.46 -14.50
N SER A 140 2.45 -0.98 -14.42
CA SER A 140 1.88 -1.45 -13.15
C SER A 140 2.76 -2.53 -12.51
N ALA A 141 2.60 -2.77 -11.21
CA ALA A 141 3.44 -3.70 -10.48
C ALA A 141 2.67 -4.62 -9.53
N VAL A 142 3.20 -5.82 -9.33
CA VAL A 142 2.82 -6.77 -8.28
C VAL A 142 4.07 -6.98 -7.43
N ALA A 143 4.06 -6.40 -6.23
CA ALA A 143 5.11 -6.60 -5.23
C ALA A 143 4.70 -7.74 -4.30
N ILE A 144 5.61 -8.68 -4.09
CA ILE A 144 5.43 -9.90 -3.31
C ILE A 144 6.47 -9.85 -2.20
N TYR A 145 6.03 -10.01 -0.96
CA TYR A 145 6.92 -9.98 0.20
C TYR A 145 6.98 -11.36 0.83
N THR A 146 8.18 -11.87 1.01
CA THR A 146 8.40 -13.16 1.66
C THR A 146 8.24 -13.04 3.18
N ILE A 147 8.02 -14.17 3.84
CA ILE A 147 8.05 -14.23 5.29
C ILE A 147 9.46 -13.89 5.74
N GLN A 148 9.59 -12.80 6.49
CA GLN A 148 10.85 -12.48 7.15
C GLN A 148 11.03 -13.43 8.33
N PRO A 149 12.21 -14.04 8.51
CA PRO A 149 12.51 -14.70 9.77
C PRO A 149 12.37 -13.67 10.88
N GLU A 150 11.62 -13.99 11.93
CA GLU A 150 11.66 -13.19 13.16
C GLU A 150 13.11 -13.26 13.64
N GLU A 151 13.83 -12.13 13.60
CA GLU A 151 15.07 -12.01 14.36
C GLU A 151 14.63 -12.10 15.82
N ASP A 152 14.89 -13.25 16.45
CA ASP A 152 14.72 -13.42 17.88
C ASP A 152 15.50 -12.28 18.55
N GLU A 153 14.81 -11.23 18.99
CA GLU A 153 15.40 -10.21 19.85
C GLU A 153 15.82 -10.94 21.14
N GLU A 154 17.09 -11.32 21.22
CA GLU A 154 17.71 -11.77 22.47
C GLU A 154 17.54 -10.63 23.49
N HIS A 155 16.59 -10.81 24.41
CA HIS A 155 16.42 -10.04 25.63
C HIS A 155 17.09 -10.72 26.81
#